data_AF-A0A7S1KRI5-F1
#
_entry.id   AF-A0A7S1KRI5-F1
#
_cell.length_a   1.000
_cell.length_b   1.000
_cell.length_c   1.000
_cell.angle_alpha   90.00
_cell.angle_beta   90.00
_cell.angle_gamma   90.00
#
_symmetry.space_group_name_H-M   'P 1'
#
loop_
_entity.id
_entity.type
_entity.pdbx_description
1 polymer ?
#
loop_
_entity_poly.entity_id
_entity_poly.type
_entity_poly.pdbx_seq_one_letter_code
_entity_poly.pdbx_strand_id
1 'polypeptide(L)'
;VTITAGSYTTSELATELQTQLNNLASTDTFTVTFDGNTGKFTITDNTGNFQINWTHANTNANVGALLGFDDSADDTGSSSYTSNYLAKASDHYVNIHSMKLSALSPLN
;
A
#
# COMPACT_ATOMS: atom_id res chain seq x y z
N VAL A 1 8.39 2.20 3.37
CA VAL A 1 7.53 3.39 3.13
C VAL A 1 6.83 3.75 4.43
N THR A 2 6.77 5.02 4.80
CA THR A 2 6.02 5.49 5.97
C THR A 2 4.93 6.43 5.49
N ILE A 3 3.69 6.22 5.91
CA ILE A 3 2.57 7.14 5.62
C ILE A 3 2.60 8.26 6.66
N THR A 4 2.52 9.51 6.20
CA THR A 4 2.48 10.69 7.08
C THR A 4 1.26 10.61 7.99
N ALA A 5 1.41 11.05 9.23
CA ALA A 5 0.28 11.10 10.15
C ALA A 5 -0.73 12.17 9.71
N GLY A 6 -2.02 11.83 9.71
CA GLY A 6 -3.07 12.70 9.21
C GLY A 6 -4.41 12.01 9.07
N SER A 7 -5.42 12.78 8.66
CA SER A 7 -6.75 12.29 8.32
C SER A 7 -6.87 12.23 6.80
N TYR A 8 -7.18 11.05 6.27
CA TYR A 8 -7.27 10.81 4.83
C TYR A 8 -8.63 10.21 4.47
N THR A 9 -9.19 10.67 3.35
CA THR A 9 -10.14 9.88 2.54
C THR A 9 -9.40 8.73 1.86
N THR A 10 -10.12 7.76 1.30
CA THR A 10 -9.51 6.61 0.61
C THR A 10 -8.66 7.02 -0.61
N SER A 11 -9.10 8.02 -1.37
CA SER A 11 -8.35 8.57 -2.51
C SER A 11 -7.12 9.37 -2.07
N GLU A 12 -7.22 10.15 -0.99
CA GLU A 12 -6.07 10.85 -0.43
C GLU A 12 -5.05 9.86 0.15
N LEU A 13 -5.51 8.77 0.78
CA LEU A 13 -4.64 7.70 1.28
C LEU A 13 -3.91 6.98 0.13
N ALA A 14 -4.60 6.73 -1.00
CA ALA A 14 -3.97 6.19 -2.20
C ALA A 14 -2.85 7.12 -2.71
N THR A 15 -3.15 8.42 -2.76
CA THR A 15 -2.21 9.46 -3.22
C THR A 15 -0.99 9.59 -2.30
N GLU A 16 -1.20 9.57 -1.00
CA GLU A 16 -0.12 9.61 -0.01
C GLU A 16 0.75 8.35 -0.12
N LEU A 17 0.14 7.15 -0.19
CA LEU A 17 0.89 5.91 -0.34
C LEU A 17 1.73 5.90 -1.62
N GLN A 18 1.16 6.34 -2.75
CA GLN A 18 1.90 6.50 -4.01
C GLN A 18 3.09 7.44 -3.86
N THR A 19 2.87 8.61 -3.24
CA THR A 19 3.91 9.61 -3.02
C THR A 19 5.07 9.03 -2.21
N GLN A 20 4.74 8.30 -1.14
CA GLN A 20 5.75 7.72 -0.25
C GLN A 20 6.48 6.53 -0.89
N LEU A 21 5.80 5.73 -1.73
CA LEU A 21 6.43 4.68 -2.55
C LEU A 21 7.44 5.28 -3.53
N ASN A 22 7.03 6.29 -4.29
CA ASN A 22 7.86 6.94 -5.31
C ASN A 22 9.00 7.78 -4.71
N ASN A 23 8.86 8.29 -3.49
CA ASN A 23 9.98 8.94 -2.79
C ASN A 23 11.06 7.96 -2.33
N LEU A 24 10.71 6.68 -2.13
CA LEU A 24 11.65 5.65 -1.70
C LEU A 24 12.31 4.94 -2.89
N ALA A 25 11.56 4.80 -3.99
CA ALA A 25 11.99 4.13 -5.20
C ALA A 25 12.82 5.06 -6.07
N SER A 26 14.12 4.81 -6.18
CA SER A 26 15.02 5.61 -7.04
C SER A 26 14.86 5.31 -8.54
N THR A 27 14.23 4.18 -8.90
CA THR A 27 14.09 3.70 -10.28
C THR A 27 12.67 3.31 -10.64
N ASP A 28 11.89 2.83 -9.67
CA ASP A 28 10.55 2.29 -9.90
C ASP A 28 9.50 3.40 -9.81
N THR A 29 8.45 3.33 -10.65
CA THR A 29 7.33 4.26 -10.57
C THR A 29 6.06 3.52 -10.22
N PHE A 30 5.66 3.67 -8.97
CA PHE A 30 4.44 3.11 -8.44
C PHE A 30 3.24 3.96 -8.79
N THR A 31 2.16 3.28 -9.13
CA THR A 31 0.81 3.82 -9.24
C THR A 31 -0.05 3.15 -8.19
N VAL A 32 -0.72 3.94 -7.36
CA VAL A 32 -1.69 3.43 -6.37
C VAL A 32 -3.06 3.98 -6.71
N THR A 33 -4.03 3.08 -6.88
CA THR A 33 -5.41 3.45 -7.19
C THR A 33 -6.37 2.86 -6.16
N PHE A 34 -7.46 3.57 -5.91
CA PHE A 34 -8.61 3.07 -5.17
C PHE A 34 -9.82 3.10 -6.10
N ASP A 35 -10.51 1.98 -6.26
CA ASP A 35 -11.77 1.89 -6.99
C ASP A 35 -12.94 2.00 -6.02
N GLY A 36 -13.68 3.10 -6.08
CA GLY A 36 -14.85 3.34 -5.22
C GLY A 36 -16.02 2.41 -5.46
N ASN A 37 -16.10 1.73 -6.61
CA ASN A 37 -17.17 0.77 -6.89
C ASN A 37 -16.88 -0.58 -6.22
N THR A 38 -15.63 -1.02 -6.27
CA THR A 38 -15.21 -2.31 -5.68
C THR A 38 -14.65 -2.15 -4.27
N GLY A 39 -14.36 -0.93 -3.82
CA GLY A 39 -13.77 -0.63 -2.52
C GLY A 39 -12.33 -1.14 -2.36
N LYS A 40 -11.59 -1.33 -3.45
CA LYS A 40 -10.29 -2.01 -3.47
C LYS A 40 -9.14 -1.09 -3.85
N PHE A 41 -7.98 -1.37 -3.26
CA PHE A 41 -6.71 -0.76 -3.66
C PHE A 41 -6.00 -1.61 -4.71
N THR A 42 -5.33 -0.96 -5.66
CA THR A 42 -4.38 -1.61 -6.56
C THR A 42 -3.07 -0.84 -6.54
N ILE A 43 -1.96 -1.56 -6.33
CA ILE A 43 -0.60 -1.03 -6.38
C ILE A 43 0.08 -1.68 -7.58
N THR A 44 0.60 -0.87 -8.48
CA THR A 44 1.29 -1.32 -9.69
C THR A 44 2.65 -0.66 -9.78
N ASP A 45 3.65 -1.42 -10.22
CA ASP A 45 4.95 -0.92 -10.63
C ASP A 45 5.06 -0.97 -12.15
N ASN A 46 5.56 0.09 -12.78
CA ASN A 46 5.73 0.14 -14.22
C ASN A 46 7.12 -0.31 -14.70
N THR A 47 8.08 -0.56 -13.79
CA THR A 47 9.46 -0.95 -14.14
C THR A 47 9.70 -2.45 -14.06
N GLY A 48 8.95 -3.18 -13.23
CA GLY A 48 9.14 -4.62 -13.09
C GLY A 48 8.26 -5.26 -12.02
N ASN A 49 8.64 -6.47 -11.62
CA ASN A 49 8.02 -7.15 -10.50
C ASN A 49 8.55 -6.58 -9.20
N PHE A 50 7.66 -6.44 -8.22
CA PHE A 50 8.01 -6.03 -6.87
C PHE A 50 7.40 -7.00 -5.86
N GLN A 51 7.77 -6.83 -4.60
CA GLN A 51 7.16 -7.56 -3.49
C GLN A 51 6.63 -6.58 -2.45
N ILE A 52 5.56 -6.98 -1.76
CA ILE A 52 5.05 -6.29 -0.59
C ILE A 52 5.24 -7.20 0.61
N ASN A 53 6.12 -6.80 1.53
CA ASN A 53 6.44 -7.63 2.68
C ASN A 53 5.53 -7.25 3.85
N TRP A 54 4.53 -8.09 4.09
CA TRP A 54 3.54 -7.92 5.15
C TRP A 54 4.01 -8.58 6.45
N THR A 55 4.62 -9.75 6.35
CA THR A 55 5.07 -10.58 7.47
C THR A 55 6.34 -10.07 8.14
N HIS A 56 7.09 -9.21 7.45
CA HIS A 56 8.33 -8.59 7.92
C HIS A 56 8.14 -7.18 8.50
N ALA A 57 6.91 -6.64 8.48
CA ALA A 57 6.57 -5.38 9.12
C ALA A 57 6.48 -5.59 10.64
N ASN A 58 7.10 -4.71 11.42
CA ASN A 58 6.81 -4.58 12.84
C ASN A 58 5.29 -4.39 13.04
N THR A 59 4.64 -5.47 13.51
CA THR A 59 3.21 -5.80 13.35
C THR A 59 2.21 -4.76 13.86
N ASN A 60 2.65 -3.78 14.65
CA ASN A 60 1.77 -2.78 15.24
C ASN A 60 1.46 -1.58 14.32
N ALA A 61 2.10 -1.50 13.15
CA ALA A 61 1.97 -0.35 12.23
C ALA A 61 1.78 -0.73 10.76
N ASN A 62 1.39 -1.97 10.46
CA ASN A 62 1.15 -2.43 9.09
C ASN A 62 -0.17 -1.84 8.53
N VAL A 63 -0.13 -1.34 7.30
CA VAL A 63 -1.30 -0.82 6.55
C VAL A 63 -2.06 -1.90 5.77
N GLY A 64 -1.56 -3.12 5.66
CA GLY A 64 -2.14 -4.17 4.82
C GLY A 64 -3.63 -4.37 5.07
N ALA A 65 -4.00 -4.70 6.31
CA ALA A 65 -5.40 -4.84 6.70
C ALA A 65 -6.25 -3.56 6.51
N LEU A 66 -5.66 -2.37 6.65
CA LEU A 66 -6.35 -1.09 6.42
C LEU A 66 -6.69 -0.91 4.93
N LEU A 67 -5.74 -1.23 4.06
CA LEU A 67 -5.86 -1.16 2.60
C LEU A 67 -6.65 -2.35 2.02
N GLY A 68 -6.96 -3.35 2.85
CA GLY A 68 -7.73 -4.54 2.46
C GLY A 68 -6.88 -5.68 1.89
N PHE A 69 -5.56 -5.64 2.04
CA PHE A 69 -4.69 -6.77 1.70
C PHE A 69 -4.73 -7.83 2.79
N ASP A 70 -4.60 -9.10 2.39
CA ASP A 70 -4.31 -10.18 3.29
C ASP A 70 -2.84 -10.08 3.72
N ASP A 71 -2.61 -9.63 4.95
CA ASP A 71 -1.27 -9.42 5.50
C ASP A 71 -0.68 -10.65 6.22
N SER A 72 -1.30 -11.83 6.03
CA SER A 72 -0.81 -13.09 6.60
C SER A 72 0.35 -13.72 5.82
N ALA A 73 0.59 -13.30 4.58
CA ALA A 73 1.68 -13.75 3.72
C ALA A 73 2.18 -12.60 2.83
N ASP A 74 3.44 -12.62 2.43
CA ASP A 74 4.02 -11.60 1.53
C ASP A 74 3.50 -11.76 0.09
N ASP A 75 3.22 -10.64 -0.58
CA ASP A 75 2.88 -10.60 -1.99
C ASP A 75 4.18 -10.54 -2.82
N THR A 76 4.41 -11.50 -3.73
CA THR A 76 5.68 -11.60 -4.48
C THR A 76 5.46 -11.98 -5.95
N GLY A 77 6.41 -11.61 -6.82
CA GLY A 77 6.49 -12.09 -8.20
C GLY A 77 5.54 -11.43 -9.22
N SER A 78 4.88 -10.33 -8.87
CA SER A 78 4.00 -9.57 -9.76
C SER A 78 4.39 -8.09 -9.83
N SER A 79 4.05 -7.45 -10.95
CA SER A 79 4.12 -5.99 -11.13
C SER A 79 2.82 -5.29 -10.72
N SER A 80 1.80 -6.03 -10.27
CA SER A 80 0.54 -5.47 -9.79
C SER A 80 -0.10 -6.35 -8.72
N TYR A 81 -0.58 -5.72 -7.65
CA TYR A 81 -1.34 -6.36 -6.59
C TYR A 81 -2.62 -5.57 -6.29
N THR A 82 -3.75 -6.27 -6.27
CA THR A 82 -5.06 -5.73 -5.89
C THR A 82 -5.48 -6.33 -4.56
N SER A 83 -6.03 -5.50 -3.68
CA SER A 83 -6.44 -5.90 -2.33
C SER A 83 -7.48 -7.03 -2.34
N ASN A 84 -7.31 -7.99 -1.42
CA ASN A 84 -8.17 -9.17 -1.30
C ASN A 84 -9.58 -8.78 -0.85
N TYR A 85 -9.67 -7.86 0.11
CA TYR A 85 -10.87 -7.38 0.77
C TYR A 85 -11.14 -5.90 0.44
N LEU A 86 -12.33 -5.44 0.85
CA LEU A 86 -12.66 -4.01 0.88
C LEU A 86 -11.71 -3.28 1.82
N ALA A 87 -11.28 -2.09 1.45
CA ALA A 87 -10.49 -1.24 2.31
C ALA A 87 -11.29 -0.89 3.57
N LYS A 88 -10.68 -1.09 4.74
CA LYS A 88 -11.26 -0.67 6.03
C LYS A 88 -11.18 0.85 6.24
N ALA A 89 -10.53 1.56 5.33
CA ALA A 89 -10.58 3.01 5.23
C ALA A 89 -11.96 3.56 4.80
N SER A 90 -12.93 2.69 4.51
CA SER A 90 -14.32 3.05 4.23
C SER A 90 -15.08 3.45 5.50
N ASP A 91 -14.92 4.70 5.91
CA ASP A 91 -16.01 5.66 6.12
C ASP A 91 -15.54 6.85 6.99
N HIS A 92 -15.56 8.01 6.37
CA HIS A 92 -15.20 9.34 6.85
C HIS A 92 -13.72 9.71 6.95
N TYR A 93 -12.89 9.20 7.86
CA TYR A 93 -11.47 9.58 7.93
C TYR A 93 -10.65 8.51 8.66
N VAL A 94 -9.50 8.14 8.11
CA VAL A 94 -8.54 7.28 8.83
C VAL A 94 -7.45 8.14 9.47
N ASN A 95 -7.30 8.03 10.79
CA ASN A 95 -6.23 8.69 11.54
C ASN A 95 -4.98 7.81 11.60
N ILE A 96 -3.98 8.16 10.78
CA ILE A 96 -2.69 7.48 10.75
C ILE A 96 -1.78 8.12 11.81
N HIS A 97 -1.25 7.36 12.77
CA HIS A 97 -0.30 7.87 13.79
C HIS A 97 1.17 7.52 13.46
N SER A 98 1.38 6.56 12.55
CA SER A 98 2.61 6.22 11.81
C SER A 98 2.44 4.79 11.31
N MET A 99 2.19 4.61 10.01
CA MET A 99 2.10 3.27 9.44
C MET A 99 3.21 3.03 8.43
N LYS A 100 3.75 1.81 8.41
CA LYS A 100 4.88 1.42 7.56
C LYS A 100 4.49 0.30 6.61
N LEU A 101 4.84 0.46 5.34
CA LEU A 101 4.96 -0.63 4.37
C LEU A 101 6.43 -1.06 4.32
N SER A 102 6.73 -2.32 4.64
CA SER A 102 8.09 -2.87 4.57
C SER A 102 8.43 -3.32 3.15
N ALA A 103 9.37 -2.58 2.57
CA ALA A 103 10.18 -2.86 1.38
C ALA A 103 9.47 -3.12 0.04
N LEU A 104 9.90 -2.31 -0.93
CA LEU A 104 9.98 -2.65 -2.34
C LEU A 104 11.43 -3.08 -2.56
N SER A 105 11.64 -4.33 -2.97
CA SER A 105 12.93 -4.81 -3.44
C SER A 105 12.69 -5.30 -4.87
N PRO A 106 13.45 -4.85 -5.88
CA PRO A 106 13.45 -5.49 -7.18
C PRO A 106 13.84 -6.97 -7.02
N LEU A 107 13.05 -7.88 -7.57
CA LEU A 107 13.46 -9.26 -7.78
C LEU A 107 14.46 -9.26 -8.95
N ASN A 108 15.75 -9.12 -8.63
CA ASN A 108 16.85 -9.33 -9.59
C ASN A 108 16.96 -10.82 -9.95
#